data_AF-L1IRE5-F1
#
_entry.id   AF-L1IRE5-F1
#
_cell.length_a   1.000
_cell.length_b   1.000
_cell.length_c   1.000
_cell.angle_alpha   90.00
_cell.angle_beta   90.00
_cell.angle_gamma   90.00
#
_symmetry.space_group_name_H-M   'P 1'
#
loop_
_entity.id
_entity.type
_entity.pdbx_description
1 polymer ?
#
loop_
_entity_poly.entity_id
_entity_poly.type
_entity_poly.pdbx_seq_one_letter_code
_entity_poly.pdbx_strand_id
1 'polypeptide(L)'
;MSKYTYASLSPSQAKHKKYKLVLYDKDQKRIKTVQFGDSRYQDFTQTHNDQLRKYYIARHDNGREDWSVPDTPASCARWILWDQYTKEKGFENYLRRFHLKRLDLSD
;
A
#
# COMPACT_ATOMS: atom_id res chain seq x y z
N MET A 1 22.58 -2.08 -1.18
CA MET A 1 21.68 -2.06 0.00
C MET A 1 20.31 -1.59 -0.46
N SER A 2 19.21 -2.24 -0.04
CA SER A 2 17.86 -1.75 -0.33
C SER A 2 17.70 -0.33 0.22
N LYS A 3 17.12 0.57 -0.57
CA LYS A 3 16.83 1.96 -0.16
C LYS A 3 15.90 2.01 1.06
N TYR A 4 15.05 1.00 1.23
CA TYR A 4 14.04 0.93 2.28
C TYR A 4 14.24 -0.33 3.12
N THR A 5 14.10 -0.18 4.45
CA THR A 5 14.20 -1.29 5.41
C THR A 5 12.90 -1.48 6.17
N TYR A 6 12.22 -0.38 6.53
CA TYR A 6 10.98 -0.44 7.29
C TYR A 6 9.83 0.29 6.59
N ALA A 7 8.61 -0.10 6.93
CA ALA A 7 7.41 0.63 6.57
C ALA A 7 6.40 0.71 7.72
N SER A 8 5.66 1.82 7.76
CA SER A 8 4.51 2.02 8.65
C SER A 8 3.28 2.40 7.82
N LEU A 9 2.11 1.95 8.25
CA LEU A 9 0.83 2.20 7.58
C LEU A 9 -0.15 2.81 8.58
N SER A 10 -0.74 3.96 8.23
CA SER A 10 -1.76 4.61 9.05
C SER A 10 -2.83 5.30 8.20
N PRO A 11 -3.99 5.67 8.77
CA PRO A 11 -4.96 6.52 8.09
C PRO A 11 -4.35 7.83 7.60
N SER A 12 -4.77 8.28 6.43
CA SER A 12 -4.31 9.55 5.86
C SER A 12 -5.20 10.71 6.30
N GLN A 13 -4.57 11.87 6.55
CA GLN A 13 -5.26 13.16 6.75
C GLN A 13 -5.33 14.00 5.45
N ALA A 14 -4.69 13.54 4.37
CA ALA A 14 -4.72 14.23 3.08
C ALA A 14 -6.09 14.09 2.39
N LYS A 15 -6.50 15.16 1.70
CA LYS A 15 -7.81 15.24 1.02
C LYS A 15 -8.03 14.03 0.10
N HIS A 16 -9.15 13.35 0.32
CA HIS A 16 -9.58 12.15 -0.41
C HIS A 16 -8.65 10.94 -0.34
N LYS A 17 -7.57 10.93 0.46
CA LYS A 17 -6.68 9.78 0.58
C LYS A 17 -7.07 8.91 1.77
N LYS A 18 -7.10 7.59 1.59
CA LYS A 18 -7.47 6.66 2.66
C LYS A 18 -6.32 6.41 3.62
N TYR A 19 -5.15 6.09 3.07
CA TYR A 19 -4.02 5.62 3.85
C TYR A 19 -2.72 6.31 3.45
N LYS A 20 -1.83 6.38 4.43
CA LYS A 20 -0.47 6.86 4.33
C LYS A 20 0.46 5.69 4.63
N LEU A 21 1.31 5.34 3.66
CA LEU A 21 2.46 4.48 3.89
C LEU A 21 3.70 5.35 4.06
N VAL A 22 4.50 5.09 5.09
CA VAL A 22 5.79 5.76 5.28
C VAL A 22 6.90 4.72 5.17
N LEU A 23 7.92 5.01 4.36
CA LEU A 23 9.08 4.16 4.14
C LEU A 23 10.31 4.77 4.81
N TYR A 24 11.11 3.92 5.46
CA TYR A 24 12.25 4.32 6.29
C TYR A 24 13.52 3.59 5.89
N ASP A 25 14.67 4.19 6.19
CA ASP A 25 15.98 3.55 6.05
C ASP A 25 16.27 2.61 7.23
N LYS A 26 17.46 2.02 7.25
CA LYS A 26 17.92 1.13 8.33
C LYS A 26 18.01 1.82 9.70
N ASP A 27 18.17 3.14 9.73
CA ASP A 27 18.30 3.96 10.93
C ASP A 27 16.93 4.53 11.36
N GLN A 28 15.84 3.99 10.79
CA GLN A 28 14.46 4.42 11.01
C GLN A 28 14.20 5.89 10.64
N LYS A 29 15.04 6.49 9.78
CA LYS A 29 14.79 7.83 9.25
C LYS A 29 13.79 7.75 8.12
N ARG A 30 12.80 8.65 8.15
CA ARG A 30 11.78 8.73 7.10
C ARG A 30 12.42 9.09 5.76
N ILE A 31 12.24 8.25 4.75
CA ILE A 31 12.69 8.52 3.38
C ILE A 31 11.54 9.05 2.53
N LYS A 32 10.38 8.38 2.55
CA LYS A 32 9.27 8.71 1.65
C LYS A 32 7.92 8.47 2.31
N THR A 33 6.97 9.32 1.97
CA THR A 33 5.56 9.16 2.32
C THR A 33 4.77 8.94 1.05
N VAL A 34 3.96 7.89 1.02
CA VAL A 34 3.08 7.55 -0.10
C VAL A 34 1.64 7.62 0.40
N GLN A 35 0.84 8.50 -0.22
CA GLN A 35 -0.59 8.64 0.07
C GLN A 35 -1.39 7.92 -1.01
N PHE A 36 -2.27 7.00 -0.62
CA PHE A 36 -2.93 6.11 -1.57
C PHE A 36 -4.36 5.72 -1.12
N GLY A 37 -5.07 5.10 -2.06
CA GLY A 37 -6.52 4.89 -1.96
C GLY A 37 -7.30 6.19 -2.11
N ASP A 38 -8.59 6.08 -2.42
CA ASP A 38 -9.50 7.21 -2.49
C ASP A 38 -10.67 6.97 -1.52
N SER A 39 -10.88 7.88 -0.56
CA SER A 39 -11.86 7.72 0.51
C SER A 39 -13.30 7.82 0.03
N ARG A 40 -13.55 8.25 -1.21
CA ARG A 40 -14.88 8.36 -1.82
C ARG A 40 -15.37 7.05 -2.44
N TYR A 41 -14.50 6.05 -2.60
CA TYR A 41 -14.81 4.78 -3.25
C TYR A 41 -14.53 3.60 -2.31
N GLN A 42 -15.20 2.47 -2.52
CA GLN A 42 -14.87 1.22 -1.82
C GLN A 42 -13.70 0.51 -2.52
N ASP A 43 -13.02 -0.37 -1.79
CA ASP A 43 -11.96 -1.25 -2.31
C ASP A 43 -12.22 -2.71 -1.92
N PHE A 44 -11.34 -3.63 -2.32
CA PHE A 44 -11.55 -5.05 -2.07
C PHE A 44 -11.56 -5.41 -0.57
N THR A 45 -10.84 -4.65 0.26
CA THR A 45 -10.83 -4.86 1.72
C THR A 45 -12.15 -4.50 2.40
N GLN A 46 -13.06 -3.82 1.68
CA GLN A 46 -14.39 -3.45 2.16
C GLN A 46 -15.49 -4.27 1.49
N THR A 47 -15.36 -4.45 0.17
CA THR A 47 -16.39 -5.12 -0.64
C THR A 47 -16.27 -6.64 -0.64
N HIS A 48 -15.05 -7.18 -0.46
CA HIS A 48 -14.73 -8.59 -0.61
C HIS A 48 -15.21 -9.21 -1.94
N ASN A 49 -15.43 -8.37 -2.96
CA ASN A 49 -15.97 -8.79 -4.24
C ASN A 49 -14.85 -9.10 -5.22
N ASP A 50 -14.67 -10.39 -5.52
CA ASP A 50 -13.62 -10.87 -6.44
C ASP A 50 -13.76 -10.32 -7.86
N GLN A 51 -14.99 -10.03 -8.31
CA GLN A 51 -15.22 -9.47 -9.63
C GLN A 51 -14.72 -8.02 -9.71
N LEU A 52 -15.00 -7.20 -8.69
CA LEU A 52 -14.47 -5.84 -8.60
C LEU A 52 -12.94 -5.84 -8.50
N ARG A 53 -12.36 -6.82 -7.78
CA ARG A 53 -10.90 -7.01 -7.73
C ARG A 53 -10.32 -7.26 -9.12
N LYS A 54 -10.91 -8.18 -9.89
CA LYS A 54 -10.47 -8.47 -11.26
C LYS A 54 -10.55 -7.25 -12.17
N TYR A 55 -11.64 -6.48 -12.11
CA TYR A 55 -11.79 -5.25 -12.90
C TYR A 55 -10.78 -4.17 -12.52
N TYR A 56 -10.51 -4.01 -11.22
CA TYR A 56 -9.46 -3.10 -10.76
C TYR A 56 -8.10 -3.51 -11.34
N ILE A 57 -7.72 -4.78 -11.19
CA ILE A 57 -6.44 -5.29 -11.71
C ILE A 57 -6.35 -5.07 -13.22
N ALA A 58 -7.37 -5.45 -13.99
CA ALA A 58 -7.37 -5.31 -15.45
C ALA A 58 -7.25 -3.85 -15.92
N ARG A 59 -7.87 -2.90 -15.20
CA ARG A 59 -7.79 -1.47 -15.54
C ARG A 59 -6.40 -0.88 -15.27
N HIS A 60 -5.73 -1.38 -14.24
CA HIS A 60 -4.46 -0.84 -13.75
C HIS A 60 -3.24 -1.63 -14.28
N ASP A 61 -3.45 -2.83 -14.83
CA ASP A 61 -2.47 -3.63 -15.56
C ASP A 61 -2.36 -3.19 -17.02
N ASN A 62 -1.94 -1.93 -17.23
CA ASN A 62 -1.88 -1.28 -18.55
C ASN A 62 -0.47 -0.84 -18.94
N GLY A 63 0.56 -1.31 -18.22
CA GLY A 63 1.97 -0.98 -18.45
C GLY A 63 2.39 0.44 -18.04
N ARG A 64 1.46 1.29 -17.56
CA ARG A 64 1.78 2.64 -17.04
C ARG A 64 2.06 2.65 -15.54
N GLU A 65 1.58 1.65 -14.82
CA GLU A 65 1.77 1.51 -13.39
C GLU A 65 2.85 0.48 -13.09
N ASP A 66 3.77 0.84 -12.18
CA ASP A 66 4.76 -0.08 -11.66
C ASP A 66 4.34 -0.58 -10.27
N TRP A 67 3.98 -1.86 -10.21
CA TRP A 67 3.65 -2.59 -8.98
C TRP A 67 4.84 -3.38 -8.42
N SER A 68 6.01 -3.34 -9.06
CA SER A 68 7.23 -4.05 -8.67
C SER A 68 8.10 -3.26 -7.69
N VAL A 69 7.77 -2.00 -7.44
CA VAL A 69 8.46 -1.12 -6.49
C VAL A 69 7.58 -0.80 -5.28
N PRO A 70 8.15 -0.59 -4.08
CA PRO A 70 7.37 -0.30 -2.88
C PRO A 70 6.80 1.13 -2.88
N ASP A 71 7.42 2.06 -3.58
CA ASP A 71 7.32 3.47 -3.23
C ASP A 71 6.36 4.28 -4.13
N THR A 72 5.41 3.59 -4.78
CA THR A 72 4.38 4.18 -5.65
C THR A 72 2.97 4.02 -5.06
N PRO A 73 2.05 4.99 -5.28
CA PRO A 73 0.66 4.84 -4.87
C PRO A 73 -0.04 3.64 -5.52
N ALA A 74 0.33 3.32 -6.76
CA ALA A 74 -0.19 2.18 -7.51
C ALA A 74 0.15 0.85 -6.83
N SER A 75 1.43 0.63 -6.51
CA SER A 75 1.88 -0.56 -5.79
C SER A 75 1.23 -0.68 -4.41
N CYS A 76 1.18 0.43 -3.65
CA CYS A 76 0.51 0.46 -2.35
C CYS A 76 -0.97 0.05 -2.47
N ALA A 77 -1.71 0.62 -3.43
CA ALA A 77 -3.12 0.28 -3.62
C ALA A 77 -3.30 -1.18 -4.07
N ARG A 78 -2.51 -1.64 -5.06
CA ARG A 78 -2.60 -2.99 -5.61
C ARG A 78 -2.42 -4.07 -4.54
N TRP A 79 -1.39 -3.93 -3.70
CA TRP A 79 -1.01 -4.96 -2.74
C TRP A 79 -1.72 -4.82 -1.40
N ILE A 80 -2.02 -3.60 -0.94
CA ILE A 80 -2.64 -3.38 0.37
C ILE A 80 -4.18 -3.41 0.27
N LEU A 81 -4.76 -2.86 -0.81
CA LEU A 81 -6.22 -2.67 -0.92
C LEU A 81 -6.93 -3.61 -1.91
N TRP A 82 -6.19 -4.24 -2.82
CA TRP A 82 -6.74 -5.04 -3.92
C TRP A 82 -6.13 -6.44 -4.05
N ASP A 83 -5.41 -6.91 -3.03
CA ASP A 83 -4.79 -8.25 -3.01
C ASP A 83 -5.48 -9.20 -2.03
N GLN A 84 -5.75 -8.74 -0.80
CA GLN A 84 -6.23 -9.55 0.31
C GLN A 84 -7.56 -9.02 0.85
N TYR A 85 -8.31 -9.88 1.55
CA TYR A 85 -9.61 -9.55 2.13
C TYR A 85 -9.55 -8.48 3.22
N THR A 86 -8.42 -8.29 3.88
CA THR A 86 -8.26 -7.24 4.89
C THR A 86 -7.03 -6.39 4.62
N LYS A 87 -7.10 -5.12 5.03
CA LYS A 87 -5.98 -4.18 4.93
C LYS A 87 -4.72 -4.72 5.62
N GLU A 88 -4.88 -5.36 6.77
CA GLU A 88 -3.79 -5.91 7.57
C GLU A 88 -3.07 -7.03 6.81
N LYS A 89 -3.82 -7.99 6.26
CA LYS A 89 -3.25 -9.07 5.43
C LYS A 89 -2.60 -8.51 4.16
N GLY A 90 -3.21 -7.50 3.54
CA GLY A 90 -2.63 -6.80 2.40
C GLY A 90 -1.31 -6.12 2.75
N PHE A 91 -1.22 -5.49 3.92
CA PHE A 91 0.00 -4.84 4.40
C PHE A 91 1.10 -5.85 4.72
N GLU A 92 0.78 -6.96 5.37
CA GLU A 92 1.74 -8.06 5.61
C GLU A 92 2.27 -8.66 4.30
N ASN A 93 1.40 -8.84 3.30
CA ASN A 93 1.82 -9.26 1.96
C ASN A 93 2.75 -8.25 1.31
N TYR A 94 2.40 -6.97 1.38
CA TYR A 94 3.21 -5.88 0.87
C TYR A 94 4.61 -5.86 1.52
N LEU A 95 4.69 -6.00 2.85
CA LEU A 95 5.96 -6.07 3.58
C LEU A 95 6.83 -7.25 3.11
N ARG A 96 6.24 -8.44 3.00
CA ARG A 96 6.93 -9.64 2.51
C ARG A 96 7.43 -9.47 1.06
N ARG A 97 6.58 -8.92 0.18
CA ARG A 97 6.89 -8.71 -1.24
C ARG A 97 8.11 -7.80 -1.44
N PHE A 98 8.25 -6.78 -0.60
CA PHE A 98 9.31 -5.79 -0.73
C PHE A 98 10.45 -5.96 0.29
N HIS A 99 10.49 -7.09 1.00
CA HIS A 99 11.48 -7.38 2.04
C HIS A 99 11.59 -6.29 3.11
N LEU A 100 10.45 -5.72 3.50
CA LEU A 100 10.35 -4.65 4.49
C LEU A 100 9.94 -5.20 5.85
N LYS A 101 10.39 -4.55 6.91
CA LYS A 101 9.93 -4.81 8.28
C LYS A 101 8.85 -3.81 8.66
N ARG A 102 7.89 -4.26 9.47
CA ARG A 102 6.91 -3.35 10.07
C ARG A 102 7.61 -2.45 11.08
N LEU A 103 7.31 -1.15 11.02
CA LEU A 103 7.66 -0.20 12.07
C LEU A 103 6.35 0.30 12.67
N ASP A 104 6.04 -0.20 13.87
CA ASP A 104 4.94 0.31 14.67
C ASP A 104 5.46 1.53 15.42
N LEU A 105 5.04 2.71 14.99
CA LEU A 105 5.27 3.92 15.78
C LEU A 105 4.29 3.87 16.94
N SER A 106 4.80 3.64 18.15
CA SER A 106 4.08 3.96 19.37
C SER A 106 3.91 5.49 19.41
N ASP A 107 2.66 5.94 19.31
CA ASP A 107 2.27 7.34 19.55
C ASP A 107 2.65 7.79 20.97
#